data_AF-A0A3B9FJZ8-F1
#
_entry.id   AF-A0A3B9FJZ8-F1
#
_cell.length_a   1.000
_cell.length_b   1.000
_cell.length_c   1.000
_cell.angle_alpha   90.00
_cell.angle_beta   90.00
_cell.angle_gamma   90.00
#
_symmetry.space_group_name_H-M   'P 1'
#
loop_
_entity.id
_entity.type
_entity.pdbx_description
1 polymer ?
#
loop_
_entity_poly.entity_id
_entity_poly.type
_entity_poly.pdbx_seq_one_letter_code
_entity_poly.pdbx_strand_id
1 'polypeptide(L)'
;AYGNGIFVCNFKEKAARSLDGGTTWTLHDHGVKRASWRGLSFVNGEFWLTGWNGGGRRSMDGAIWEDLPEQTPPGRFAQSPNGTIVNVARGRYDVKRSTDGKSWETVFAAPASAASEKDVTWDTAFAVYGKVKKVGK
;
A
#
# COMPACT_ATOMS: atom_id res chain seq x y z
N ALA A 1 -2.36 -5.01 6.94
CA ALA A 1 -1.40 -3.95 7.33
C ALA A 1 -1.35 -3.88 8.84
N TYR A 2 -0.23 -3.42 9.40
CA TYR A 2 -0.05 -3.26 10.83
C TYR A 2 0.63 -1.92 11.12
N GLY A 3 0.12 -1.20 12.10
CA GLY A 3 0.62 0.10 12.53
C GLY A 3 -0.21 0.61 13.70
N ASN A 4 0.35 1.49 14.53
CA ASN A 4 -0.31 2.01 15.74
C ASN A 4 -0.85 0.93 16.70
N GLY A 5 -0.25 -0.27 16.72
CA GLY A 5 -0.75 -1.40 17.51
C GLY A 5 -2.00 -2.08 16.95
N ILE A 6 -2.42 -1.72 15.74
CA ILE A 6 -3.67 -2.16 15.11
C ILE A 6 -3.35 -3.04 13.90
N PHE A 7 -4.03 -4.17 13.79
CA PHE A 7 -4.06 -4.97 12.57
C PHE A 7 -5.28 -4.61 11.74
N VAL A 8 -5.08 -4.41 10.44
CA VAL A 8 -6.15 -4.18 9.47
C VAL A 8 -5.98 -5.09 8.27
N CYS A 9 -7.05 -5.77 7.87
CA CYS A 9 -7.14 -6.61 6.69
C CYS A 9 -8.27 -6.12 5.78
N ASN A 10 -8.07 -6.17 4.47
CA ASN A 10 -9.16 -5.94 3.54
C ASN A 10 -10.07 -7.19 3.50
N PHE A 11 -11.37 -7.02 3.67
CA PHE A 11 -12.36 -8.09 3.64
C PHE A 11 -13.60 -7.66 2.84
N LYS A 12 -13.62 -8.03 1.56
CA LYS A 12 -14.66 -7.59 0.60
C LYS A 12 -14.71 -6.05 0.52
N GLU A 13 -15.83 -5.45 0.92
CA GLU A 13 -16.05 -3.99 0.97
C GLU A 13 -15.88 -3.43 2.40
N LYS A 14 -15.31 -4.22 3.31
CA LYS A 14 -15.08 -3.86 4.71
C LYS A 14 -13.61 -4.02 5.09
N ALA A 15 -13.20 -3.25 6.09
CA ALA A 15 -11.94 -3.43 6.79
C ALA A 15 -12.18 -4.32 8.01
N ALA A 16 -11.47 -5.44 8.09
CA ALA A 16 -11.40 -6.24 9.31
C ALA A 16 -10.29 -5.67 10.20
N ARG A 17 -10.63 -5.26 11.42
CA ARG A 17 -9.72 -4.64 12.38
C ARG A 17 -9.56 -5.50 13.64
N SER A 18 -8.33 -5.66 14.10
CA SER A 18 -8.00 -6.22 15.42
C SER A 18 -7.15 -5.24 16.24
N LEU A 19 -7.45 -5.16 17.55
CA LEU A 19 -6.77 -4.30 18.54
C LEU A 19 -6.01 -5.13 19.60
N ASP A 20 -6.10 -6.45 19.54
CA ASP A 20 -5.67 -7.37 20.60
C ASP A 20 -4.64 -8.38 20.09
N GLY A 21 -3.77 -7.96 19.17
CA GLY A 21 -2.73 -8.84 18.64
C GLY A 21 -3.23 -9.84 17.60
N GLY A 22 -4.42 -9.63 17.02
CA GLY A 22 -4.99 -10.51 16.00
C GLY A 22 -5.93 -11.60 16.55
N THR A 23 -6.28 -11.54 17.84
CA THR A 23 -7.16 -12.53 18.48
C THR A 23 -8.63 -12.32 18.12
N THR A 24 -9.13 -11.09 18.17
CA THR A 24 -10.51 -10.74 17.79
C THR A 24 -10.56 -9.72 16.66
N TRP A 25 -11.62 -9.79 15.86
CA TRP A 25 -11.77 -9.00 14.65
C TRP A 25 -13.16 -8.37 14.55
N THR A 26 -13.21 -7.09 14.20
CA THR A 26 -14.44 -6.32 13.96
C THR A 26 -14.45 -5.79 12.52
N LEU A 27 -15.63 -5.72 11.90
CA LEU A 27 -15.77 -5.26 10.51
C LEU A 27 -16.25 -3.81 10.44
N HIS A 28 -15.60 -3.01 9.61
CA HIS A 28 -15.87 -1.58 9.44
C HIS A 28 -16.03 -1.24 7.96
N ASP A 29 -16.94 -0.32 7.63
CA ASP A 29 -17.10 0.13 6.26
C ASP A 29 -15.96 1.08 5.86
N HIS A 30 -15.25 0.72 4.79
CA HIS A 30 -14.23 1.61 4.23
C HIS A 30 -14.74 2.40 3.03
N GLY A 31 -15.86 2.04 2.40
CA GLY A 31 -16.48 2.81 1.32
C GLY A 31 -15.81 2.69 -0.06
N VAL A 32 -14.98 1.67 -0.30
CA VAL A 32 -14.30 1.43 -1.59
C VAL A 32 -14.98 0.27 -2.31
N LYS A 33 -15.74 0.54 -3.37
CA LYS A 33 -16.52 -0.50 -4.10
C LYS A 33 -15.66 -1.59 -4.77
N ARG A 34 -14.41 -1.29 -5.10
CA ARG A 34 -13.45 -2.22 -5.72
C ARG A 34 -12.06 -2.02 -5.13
N ALA A 35 -11.94 -2.32 -3.84
CA ALA A 35 -10.65 -2.28 -3.16
C ALA A 35 -9.64 -3.16 -3.90
N SER A 36 -8.45 -2.63 -4.14
CA SER A 36 -7.37 -3.41 -4.73
C SER A 36 -6.99 -4.54 -3.77
N TRP A 37 -6.93 -5.78 -4.27
CA TRP A 37 -6.56 -6.97 -3.48
C TRP A 37 -5.26 -6.79 -2.69
N ARG A 38 -4.34 -5.96 -3.21
CA ARG A 38 -3.05 -5.63 -2.58
C ARG A 38 -2.97 -4.18 -2.11
N GLY A 39 -4.06 -3.42 -2.13
CA GLY A 39 -4.05 -1.96 -1.95
C GLY A 39 -3.90 -1.47 -0.52
N LEU A 40 -3.90 -2.36 0.48
CA LEU A 40 -3.82 -1.97 1.89
C LEU A 40 -2.36 -1.86 2.36
N SER A 41 -1.97 -0.68 2.82
CA SER A 41 -0.62 -0.33 3.30
C SER A 41 -0.71 0.49 4.59
N PHE A 42 0.33 0.49 5.43
CA PHE A 42 0.45 1.43 6.56
C PHE A 42 1.62 2.37 6.28
N VAL A 43 1.31 3.64 6.03
CA VAL A 43 2.27 4.69 5.67
C VAL A 43 1.75 6.03 6.19
N ASN A 44 2.65 6.97 6.45
CA ASN A 44 2.31 8.30 6.97
C ASN A 44 1.51 8.27 8.29
N GLY A 45 1.74 7.24 9.12
CA GLY A 45 1.01 7.04 10.39
C GLY A 45 -0.42 6.53 10.24
N GLU A 46 -0.85 6.17 9.02
CA GLU A 46 -2.22 5.80 8.69
C GLU A 46 -2.29 4.51 7.84
N PHE A 47 -3.44 3.85 7.85
CA PHE A 47 -3.81 2.82 6.90
C PHE A 47 -4.30 3.46 5.61
N TRP A 48 -3.71 3.11 4.48
CA TRP A 48 -4.13 3.55 3.15
C TRP A 48 -4.63 2.34 2.35
N LEU A 49 -5.82 2.45 1.77
CA LEU A 49 -6.49 1.43 0.97
C LEU A 49 -6.85 1.98 -0.42
N THR A 50 -6.14 1.56 -1.45
CA THR A 50 -6.40 2.03 -2.83
C THR A 50 -7.52 1.26 -3.52
N GLY A 51 -8.31 1.96 -4.34
CA GLY A 51 -9.20 1.35 -5.33
C GLY A 51 -8.45 0.86 -6.58
N TRP A 52 -9.06 -0.05 -7.34
CA TRP A 52 -8.46 -0.59 -8.56
C TRP A 52 -8.29 0.46 -9.68
N ASN A 53 -9.22 1.41 -9.75
CA ASN A 53 -9.24 2.45 -10.80
C ASN A 53 -8.66 3.79 -10.32
N GLY A 54 -7.83 3.79 -9.27
CA GLY A 54 -7.36 5.01 -8.61
C GLY A 54 -8.25 5.45 -7.45
N GLY A 55 -7.78 6.48 -6.72
CA GLY A 55 -8.37 6.90 -5.46
C GLY A 55 -8.31 5.82 -4.38
N GLY A 56 -9.08 6.02 -3.31
CA GLY A 56 -9.16 5.09 -2.20
C GLY A 56 -9.42 5.82 -0.89
N ARG A 57 -9.17 5.12 0.22
CA ARG A 57 -9.53 5.59 1.54
C ARG A 57 -8.36 5.44 2.50
N ARG A 58 -8.28 6.34 3.48
CA ARG A 58 -7.30 6.28 4.57
C ARG A 58 -7.99 6.26 5.94
N SER A 59 -7.27 5.77 6.94
CA SER A 59 -7.76 5.66 8.31
C SER A 59 -6.60 5.62 9.30
N MET A 60 -6.69 6.34 10.42
CA MET A 60 -5.72 6.22 11.52
C MET A 60 -5.95 4.97 12.40
N ASP A 61 -7.20 4.52 12.47
CA ASP A 61 -7.66 3.55 13.47
C ASP A 61 -8.24 2.27 12.86
N GLY A 62 -8.28 2.15 11.53
CA GLY A 62 -8.83 1.02 10.79
C GLY A 62 -10.37 0.91 10.81
N ALA A 63 -11.08 1.87 11.41
CA ALA A 63 -12.54 1.86 11.54
C ALA A 63 -13.21 3.05 10.88
N ILE A 64 -12.65 4.26 11.05
CA ILE A 64 -13.16 5.47 10.42
C ILE A 64 -12.28 5.76 9.22
N TRP A 65 -12.90 5.78 8.04
CA TRP A 65 -12.22 5.95 6.78
C TRP A 65 -12.61 7.27 6.12
N GLU A 66 -11.66 7.95 5.51
CA GLU A 66 -11.85 9.18 4.72
C GLU A 66 -11.10 9.08 3.39
N ASP A 67 -11.34 10.01 2.47
CA ASP A 67 -10.74 9.94 1.14
C ASP A 67 -9.22 10.13 1.18
N LEU A 68 -8.51 9.37 0.34
CA LEU A 68 -7.09 9.61 0.09
C LEU A 68 -6.88 10.96 -0.62
N PRO A 69 -5.68 11.56 -0.51
CA PRO A 69 -5.31 12.69 -1.36
C PRO A 69 -5.54 12.37 -2.84
N GLU A 70 -6.09 13.33 -3.60
CA GLU A 70 -6.56 13.13 -4.97
C GLU A 70 -5.50 12.52 -5.90
N GLN A 71 -4.23 12.95 -5.75
CA GLN A 71 -3.12 12.48 -6.59
C GLN A 71 -2.50 11.15 -6.12
N THR A 72 -3.13 10.44 -5.19
CA THR A 72 -2.61 9.17 -4.70
C THR A 72 -2.69 8.09 -5.79
N PRO A 73 -1.56 7.52 -6.23
CA PRO A 73 -1.56 6.50 -7.27
C PRO A 73 -2.19 5.19 -6.73
N PRO A 74 -2.80 4.36 -7.60
CA PRO A 74 -3.25 3.04 -7.18
C PRO A 74 -2.06 2.17 -6.76
N GLY A 75 -2.31 1.14 -5.96
CA GLY A 75 -1.32 0.10 -5.65
C GLY A 75 -0.88 0.06 -4.19
N ARG A 76 0.34 -0.44 -3.99
CA ARG A 76 0.97 -0.67 -2.68
C ARG A 76 1.89 0.47 -2.33
N PHE A 77 2.02 0.72 -1.04
CA PHE A 77 2.97 1.68 -0.50
C PHE A 77 3.89 1.04 0.52
N ALA A 78 5.13 1.53 0.57
CA ALA A 78 6.04 1.31 1.68
C ALA A 78 6.68 2.65 2.05
N GLN A 79 6.88 2.88 3.34
CA GLN A 79 7.51 4.10 3.84
C GLN A 79 8.81 3.75 4.57
N SER A 80 9.84 4.53 4.27
CA SER A 80 11.14 4.47 4.95
C SER A 80 11.12 5.30 6.25
N PRO A 81 12.09 5.12 7.17
CA PRO A 81 12.12 5.85 8.44
C PRO A 81 12.24 7.37 8.30
N ASN A 82 12.77 7.86 7.19
CA ASN A 82 12.92 9.30 6.94
C ASN A 82 11.67 9.93 6.29
N GLY A 83 10.58 9.17 6.17
CA GLY A 83 9.31 9.65 5.64
C GLY A 83 9.14 9.44 4.14
N THR A 84 10.17 9.05 3.38
CA THR A 84 10.02 8.77 1.93
C THR A 84 9.09 7.57 1.72
N ILE A 85 8.05 7.76 0.90
CA ILE A 85 7.08 6.74 0.49
C ILE A 85 7.40 6.31 -0.95
N VAL A 86 7.43 5.00 -1.19
CA VAL A 86 7.46 4.43 -2.54
C VAL A 86 6.13 3.74 -2.84
N ASN A 87 5.67 3.86 -4.08
CA ASN A 87 4.46 3.23 -4.58
C ASN A 87 4.77 2.31 -5.77
N VAL A 88 4.16 1.14 -5.75
CA VAL A 88 4.22 0.16 -6.82
C VAL A 88 2.83 -0.34 -7.17
N ALA A 89 2.57 -0.60 -8.44
CA ALA A 89 1.29 -1.11 -8.90
C ALA A 89 1.48 -2.18 -9.97
N ARG A 90 0.72 -3.27 -9.80
CA ARG A 90 0.65 -4.34 -10.79
C ARG A 90 0.30 -3.77 -12.17
N GLY A 91 1.12 -4.08 -13.16
CA GLY A 91 0.92 -3.66 -14.56
C GLY A 91 1.37 -2.24 -14.89
N ARG A 92 1.89 -1.47 -13.93
CA ARG A 92 2.45 -0.13 -14.19
C ARG A 92 3.94 -0.14 -14.50
N TYR A 93 4.65 -1.19 -14.06
CA TYR A 93 6.10 -1.42 -14.28
C TYR A 93 6.99 -0.21 -13.97
N ASP A 94 6.52 0.68 -13.10
CA ASP A 94 7.26 1.84 -12.60
C ASP A 94 7.37 1.76 -11.07
N VAL A 95 8.21 2.62 -10.51
CA VAL A 95 8.20 2.96 -9.09
C VAL A 95 7.96 4.46 -8.98
N LYS A 96 6.96 4.83 -8.18
CA LYS A 96 6.70 6.23 -7.82
C LYS A 96 7.24 6.53 -6.43
N ARG A 97 7.68 7.75 -6.20
CA ARG A 97 8.21 8.26 -4.93
C ARG A 97 7.46 9.51 -4.48
N SER A 98 7.28 9.66 -3.18
CA SER A 98 6.74 10.86 -2.54
C SER A 98 7.45 11.13 -1.21
N THR A 99 7.61 12.40 -0.84
CA THR A 99 8.12 12.84 0.47
C THR A 99 7.05 13.50 1.34
N ASP A 100 5.87 13.77 0.79
CA ASP A 100 4.76 14.45 1.47
C ASP A 100 3.44 13.66 1.45
N GLY A 101 3.41 12.50 0.77
CA GLY A 101 2.22 11.68 0.57
C GLY A 101 1.19 12.29 -0.38
N LYS A 102 1.49 13.41 -1.03
CA LYS A 102 0.54 14.16 -1.88
C LYS A 102 1.04 14.26 -3.31
N SER A 103 2.32 14.57 -3.48
CA SER A 103 2.96 14.69 -4.79
C SER A 103 3.81 13.46 -5.09
N TRP A 104 3.75 12.98 -6.33
CA TRP A 104 4.38 11.73 -6.75
C TRP A 104 5.20 11.92 -8.03
N GLU A 105 6.45 11.48 -7.99
CA GLU A 105 7.34 11.43 -9.15
C GLU A 105 7.65 9.98 -9.52
N THR A 106 7.84 9.70 -10.81
CA THR A 106 8.33 8.39 -11.25
C THR A 106 9.87 8.38 -11.12
N VAL A 107 10.41 7.48 -10.28
CA VAL A 107 11.86 7.36 -10.03
C VAL A 107 12.49 6.15 -10.72
N PHE A 108 11.66 5.24 -11.23
CA PHE A 108 12.09 4.10 -12.01
C PHE A 108 10.98 3.73 -13.00
N ALA A 109 11.35 3.40 -14.22
CA ALA A 109 10.49 2.76 -15.20
C ALA A 109 11.24 1.57 -15.80
N ALA A 110 10.60 0.40 -15.83
CA ALA A 110 11.19 -0.75 -16.51
C ALA A 110 11.39 -0.41 -18.00
N PRO A 111 12.51 -0.84 -18.62
CA PRO A 111 12.76 -0.58 -20.03
C PRO A 111 11.67 -1.22 -20.90
N ALA A 112 11.15 -0.46 -21.86
CA ALA A 112 10.07 -0.88 -22.76
C ALA A 112 10.41 -2.14 -23.60
N SER A 113 11.70 -2.48 -23.75
CA SER A 113 12.17 -3.68 -24.46
C SER A 113 11.98 -4.98 -23.68
N ALA A 114 11.74 -4.94 -22.36
CA ALA A 114 11.56 -6.16 -21.56
C ALA A 114 10.18 -6.82 -21.76
N ALA A 115 9.22 -6.15 -22.40
CA ALA A 115 8.03 -6.82 -22.93
C ALA A 115 8.35 -7.71 -24.15
N SER A 116 9.55 -7.56 -24.74
CA SER A 116 10.08 -8.37 -25.86
C SER A 116 11.35 -9.17 -25.51
N GLU A 117 11.98 -8.93 -24.34
CA GLU A 117 13.01 -9.83 -23.82
C GLU A 117 12.34 -11.11 -23.33
N LYS A 118 12.63 -12.20 -24.03
CA LYS A 118 11.95 -13.49 -23.86
C LYS A 118 12.06 -14.10 -22.45
N ASP A 119 12.92 -13.53 -21.59
CA ASP A 119 13.35 -14.12 -20.32
C ASP A 119 13.31 -13.17 -19.10
N VAL A 120 12.68 -11.98 -19.19
CA VAL A 120 12.53 -11.08 -18.01
C VAL A 120 11.07 -10.70 -17.81
N THR A 121 10.46 -11.16 -16.71
CA THR A 121 9.15 -10.69 -16.25
C THR A 121 9.34 -9.69 -15.12
N TRP A 122 8.94 -8.44 -15.34
CA TRP A 122 8.88 -7.43 -14.28
C TRP A 122 7.49 -7.47 -13.64
N ASP A 123 7.40 -7.63 -12.33
CA ASP A 123 6.15 -7.38 -11.59
C ASP A 123 6.46 -6.56 -10.34
N THR A 124 5.92 -5.35 -10.28
CA THR A 124 6.01 -4.48 -9.10
C THR A 124 4.71 -4.62 -8.28
N ALA A 125 4.48 -5.82 -7.75
CA ALA A 125 3.24 -6.17 -7.02
C ALA A 125 3.32 -6.01 -5.50
N PHE A 126 4.52 -5.93 -4.93
CA PHE A 126 4.75 -5.91 -3.48
C PHE A 126 5.86 -4.95 -3.10
N ALA A 127 5.62 -4.16 -2.06
CA ALA A 127 6.63 -3.35 -1.40
C ALA A 127 6.45 -3.51 0.12
N VAL A 128 7.55 -3.69 0.83
CA VAL A 128 7.61 -3.77 2.29
C VAL A 128 8.85 -3.06 2.79
N TYR A 129 8.76 -2.46 3.98
CA TYR A 129 9.90 -1.97 4.71
C TYR A 129 9.92 -2.65 6.09
N GLY A 130 11.10 -3.04 6.56
CA GLY A 130 11.27 -3.63 7.88
C GLY A 130 12.74 -3.70 8.30
N LYS A 131 12.98 -3.65 9.61
CA LYS A 131 14.30 -3.96 10.18
C LYS A 131 14.47 -5.48 10.20
N VAL A 132 15.50 -5.98 9.52
CA VAL A 132 15.86 -7.41 9.55
C VAL A 132 17.10 -7.60 10.43
N LYS A 133 17.05 -8.58 11.35
CA LYS A 133 18.25 -8.98 12.10
C LYS A 133 19.13 -9.80 11.17
N LYS A 134 20.37 -9.35 10.94
CA LYS A 134 21.34 -10.16 10.21
C LYS A 134 21.67 -11.38 11.06
N VAL A 135 21.32 -12.57 10.60
CA VAL A 135 21.77 -13.82 11.22
C VAL A 135 23.21 -14.03 10.74
N GLY A 136 24.15 -14.16 11.68
CA GLY A 136 25.54 -14.49 11.37
C GLY A 136 25.63 -15.83 10.65
N LYS A 137 26.61 -15.98 9.76
CA LYS A 137 26.93 -17.27 9.14
C LYS A 137 27.41 -18.26 10.19
#